data_AF-A0A069QLW5-F1
#
_entry.id   AF-A0A069QLW5-F1
#
_cell.length_a   1.000
_cell.length_b   1.000
_cell.length_c   1.000
_cell.angle_alpha   90.00
_cell.angle_beta   90.00
_cell.angle_gamma   90.00
#
_symmetry.space_group_name_H-M   'P 1'
#
loop_
_entity.id
_entity.type
_entity.pdbx_description
1 polymer ?
#
loop_
_entity_poly.entity_id
_entity_poly.type
_entity_poly.pdbx_seq_one_letter_code
_entity_poly.pdbx_strand_id
1 'polypeptide(L)'
;MSAIKYEQEIFRVLTEAGEEGLSVQKIALHVYNSCNSLFNPVSYDEVYGFVSRFLIAKSRKQHSLIERTASRGVYHLNFTLKETQQLMLQFKDATEVEEPKAPVPDNSLSLF
;
A
#
# COMPACT_ATOMS: atom_id res chain seq x y z
N MET A 1 14.12 13.50 16.20
CA MET A 1 12.77 13.06 15.80
C MET A 1 12.83 11.62 15.33
N SER A 2 11.91 10.77 15.76
CA SER A 2 12.04 9.33 15.55
C SER A 2 11.76 8.97 14.09
N ALA A 3 12.79 8.51 13.36
CA ALA A 3 12.69 8.07 11.96
C ALA A 3 11.50 7.11 11.72
N ILE A 4 11.13 6.35 12.75
CA ILE A 4 9.98 5.45 12.79
C ILE A 4 8.66 6.14 12.41
N LYS A 5 8.42 7.40 12.83
CA LYS A 5 7.17 8.12 12.50
C LYS A 5 7.08 8.44 11.01
N TYR A 6 8.18 8.86 10.39
CA TYR A 6 8.20 9.17 8.97
C TYR A 6 7.98 7.92 8.13
N GLU A 7 8.62 6.80 8.51
CA GLU A 7 8.42 5.53 7.80
C GLU A 7 6.96 5.08 7.83
N GLN A 8 6.31 5.15 9.00
CA GLN A 8 4.90 4.79 9.16
C GLN A 8 3.98 5.67 8.29
N GLU A 9 4.19 6.98 8.30
CA GLU A 9 3.39 7.90 7.47
C GLU A 9 3.64 7.69 5.96
N ILE A 10 4.88 7.38 5.55
CA ILE A 10 5.18 7.04 4.14
C ILE A 10 4.38 5.82 3.71
N PHE A 11 4.38 4.75 4.50
CA PHE A 11 3.61 3.55 4.18
C PHE A 11 2.12 3.83 4.13
N ARG A 12 1.60 4.59 5.10
CA ARG A 12 0.18 4.98 5.11
C ARG A 12 -0.22 5.72 3.83
N VAL A 13 0.55 6.74 3.44
CA VAL A 13 0.29 7.53 2.22
C VAL A 13 0.36 6.66 0.98
N LEU A 14 1.32 5.73 0.89
CA LEU A 14 1.44 4.83 -0.26
C LEU A 14 0.30 3.79 -0.30
N THR A 15 -0.19 3.33 0.84
CA THR A 15 -1.38 2.46 0.92
C THR A 15 -2.62 3.20 0.43
N GLU A 16 -2.81 4.46 0.84
CA GLU A 16 -3.93 5.30 0.40
C GLU A 16 -3.85 5.66 -1.09
N ALA A 17 -2.64 5.79 -1.65
CA ALA A 17 -2.42 6.08 -3.06
C ALA A 17 -2.69 4.89 -4.01
N GLY A 18 -2.68 3.65 -3.50
CA GLY A 18 -2.96 2.46 -4.30
C GLY A 18 -1.96 2.24 -5.45
N GLU A 19 -2.43 1.63 -6.54
CA GLU A 19 -1.60 1.23 -7.69
C GLU A 19 -1.06 2.41 -8.51
N GLU A 20 -1.77 3.54 -8.56
CA GLU A 20 -1.31 4.72 -9.30
C GLU A 20 -0.08 5.36 -8.66
N GLY A 21 0.07 5.17 -7.35
CA GLY A 21 1.18 5.71 -6.58
C GLY A 21 1.16 7.22 -6.44
N LEU A 22 2.25 7.77 -5.89
CA LEU A 22 2.36 9.20 -5.61
C LEU A 22 3.78 9.71 -5.88
N SER A 23 3.89 10.98 -6.26
CA SER A 23 5.20 11.61 -6.47
C SER A 23 5.92 11.86 -5.15
N VAL A 24 7.26 11.82 -5.15
CA VAL A 24 8.08 12.06 -3.94
C VAL A 24 7.69 13.38 -3.25
N GLN A 25 7.42 14.43 -4.03
CA GLN A 25 7.02 15.73 -3.49
C GLN A 25 5.69 15.67 -2.73
N LYS A 26 4.68 14.98 -3.28
CA LYS A 26 3.38 14.82 -2.60
C LYS A 26 3.53 13.97 -1.34
N ILE A 27 4.30 12.88 -1.40
CA ILE A 27 4.56 12.03 -0.23
C ILE A 27 5.24 12.85 0.87
N ALA A 28 6.30 13.59 0.53
CA ALA A 28 7.01 14.43 1.49
C ALA A 28 6.11 15.50 2.10
N LEU A 29 5.21 16.11 1.31
CA LEU A 29 4.26 17.08 1.81
C LEU A 29 3.25 16.46 2.79
N HIS A 30 2.72 15.27 2.50
CA HIS A 30 1.85 14.56 3.44
C HIS A 30 2.57 14.21 4.74
N VAL A 31 3.78 13.65 4.65
CA VAL A 31 4.58 13.32 5.84
C VAL A 31 4.91 14.57 6.66
N TYR A 32 5.26 15.67 5.98
CA TYR A 32 5.50 16.96 6.62
C TYR A 32 4.24 17.44 7.36
N ASN A 33 3.08 17.45 6.69
CA ASN A 33 1.83 17.89 7.30
C ASN A 33 1.39 17.01 8.48
N SER A 34 1.63 15.69 8.43
CA SER A 34 1.32 14.77 9.53
C SER A 34 2.26 14.95 10.73
N CYS A 35 3.54 15.27 10.48
CA CYS A 35 4.57 15.28 11.53
C CYS A 35 4.87 16.66 12.09
N ASN A 36 4.65 17.71 11.30
CA ASN A 36 4.85 19.09 11.73
C ASN A 36 3.73 19.49 12.68
N SER A 37 4.09 19.78 13.92
CA SER A 37 3.13 20.15 14.97
C SER A 37 3.65 21.34 15.76
N LEU A 38 2.75 22.04 16.46
CA LEU A 38 3.09 23.23 17.24
C LEU A 38 4.24 23.00 18.24
N PHE A 39 4.32 21.80 18.83
CA PHE A 39 5.31 21.45 19.84
C PHE A 39 6.53 20.72 19.27
N ASN A 40 6.47 20.27 18.01
CA ASN A 40 7.58 19.61 17.32
C ASN A 40 7.64 20.14 15.88
N PRO A 41 8.22 21.34 15.69
CA PRO A 41 8.40 21.88 14.36
C PRO A 41 9.42 21.05 13.59
N VAL A 42 9.11 20.81 12.32
CA VAL A 42 9.98 20.05 11.41
C VAL A 42 10.32 20.93 10.21
N SER A 43 11.52 20.82 9.67
CA SER A 43 11.87 21.43 8.39
C SER A 43 11.37 20.56 7.23
N TYR A 44 10.74 21.19 6.23
CA TYR A 44 10.31 20.48 5.02
C TYR A 44 11.48 19.86 4.27
N ASP A 45 12.63 20.54 4.19
CA ASP A 45 13.82 20.05 3.48
C ASP A 45 14.38 18.78 4.11
N GLU A 46 14.34 18.70 5.45
CA GLU A 46 14.75 17.50 6.18
C GLU A 46 13.81 16.32 5.91
N VAL A 47 12.50 16.56 5.90
CA VAL A 47 11.48 15.54 5.59
C VAL A 47 11.64 15.07 4.15
N TYR A 48 11.75 15.98 3.20
CA TYR A 48 11.93 15.66 1.79
C TYR A 48 13.21 14.84 1.57
N GLY A 49 14.33 15.26 2.18
CA GLY A 49 15.60 14.54 2.12
C GLY A 49 15.54 13.15 2.76
N PHE A 50 14.76 12.97 3.83
CA PHE A 50 14.51 11.66 4.44
C PHE A 50 13.67 10.76 3.52
N VAL A 51 12.51 11.25 3.08
CA VAL A 51 11.55 10.52 2.24
C VAL A 51 12.21 10.07 0.94
N SER A 52 12.94 10.97 0.27
CA SER A 52 13.65 10.64 -0.98
C SER A 52 14.66 9.51 -0.80
N ARG A 53 15.52 9.60 0.23
CA ARG A 53 16.51 8.55 0.54
C ARG A 53 15.84 7.23 0.91
N PHE A 54 14.76 7.28 1.69
CA PHE A 54 14.02 6.11 2.12
C PHE A 54 13.40 5.37 0.91
N LEU A 55 12.69 6.09 0.05
CA LEU A 55 12.05 5.51 -1.14
C LEU A 55 13.09 4.92 -2.10
N ILE A 56 14.21 5.61 -2.33
CA ILE A 56 15.30 5.09 -3.18
C ILE A 56 15.92 3.83 -2.57
N ALA A 57 16.17 3.81 -1.26
CA ALA A 57 16.79 2.67 -0.59
C ALA A 57 15.87 1.44 -0.60
N LYS A 58 14.57 1.63 -0.37
CA LYS A 58 13.58 0.55 -0.33
C LYS A 58 13.26 0.02 -1.72
N SER A 59 13.24 0.86 -2.75
CA SER A 59 12.90 0.45 -4.13
C SER A 59 14.01 -0.31 -4.88
N ARG A 60 15.18 -0.52 -4.28
CA ARG A 60 16.34 -1.16 -4.95
C ARG A 60 16.41 -2.67 -4.71
N LYS A 61 15.64 -3.21 -3.77
CA LYS A 61 15.68 -4.63 -3.42
C LYS A 61 14.82 -5.43 -4.41
N GLN A 62 15.30 -6.60 -4.83
CA GLN A 62 14.45 -7.57 -5.52
C GLN A 62 13.33 -7.98 -4.55
N HIS A 63 12.06 -7.89 -4.96
CA HIS A 63 10.88 -8.02 -4.09
C HIS A 63 10.73 -6.92 -3.02
N SER A 64 11.05 -5.67 -3.37
CA SER A 64 10.79 -4.54 -2.49
C SER A 64 9.29 -4.27 -2.32
N LEU A 65 8.87 -4.00 -1.08
CA LEU A 65 7.51 -3.54 -0.76
C LEU A 65 7.10 -2.24 -1.48
N ILE A 66 8.09 -1.43 -1.88
CA ILE A 66 7.88 -0.16 -2.58
C ILE A 66 8.51 -0.28 -3.97
N GLU A 67 7.74 0.04 -5.00
CA GLU A 67 8.16 0.02 -6.39
C GLU A 67 8.09 1.39 -7.04
N ARG A 68 8.84 1.53 -8.13
CA ARG A 68 8.79 2.72 -8.99
C ARG A 68 7.83 2.44 -10.12
N THR A 69 6.91 3.37 -10.34
CA THR A 69 6.03 3.34 -11.51
C THR A 69 6.84 3.64 -12.78
N ALA A 70 6.24 3.46 -13.96
CA ALA A 70 6.81 3.89 -15.25
C ALA A 70 7.17 5.39 -15.28
N SER A 71 6.47 6.20 -14.47
CA SER A 71 6.71 7.64 -14.34
C SER A 71 7.86 7.92 -13.36
N ARG A 72 8.82 8.75 -13.80
CA ARG A 72 9.98 9.14 -12.98
C ARG A 72 9.54 9.82 -11.68
N GLY A 73 10.01 9.29 -10.56
CA GLY A 73 9.79 9.88 -9.23
C GLY A 73 8.40 9.62 -8.65
N VAL A 74 7.65 8.68 -9.22
CA VAL A 74 6.39 8.17 -8.68
C VAL A 74 6.63 6.80 -8.06
N TYR A 75 6.12 6.61 -6.85
CA TYR A 75 6.30 5.39 -6.07
C TYR A 75 4.95 4.85 -5.61
N HIS A 76 4.80 3.53 -5.58
CA HIS A 76 3.61 2.83 -5.08
C HIS A 76 4.03 1.58 -4.26
N LEU A 77 3.08 0.96 -3.56
CA LEU A 77 3.32 -0.34 -2.94
C LEU A 77 3.24 -1.46 -3.98
N ASN A 78 4.10 -2.46 -3.84
CA ASN A 78 4.02 -3.67 -4.65
C ASN A 78 2.89 -4.56 -4.10
N PHE A 79 1.72 -4.54 -4.75
CA PHE A 79 0.57 -5.39 -4.40
C PHE A 79 0.63 -6.80 -5.00
N THR A 80 1.67 -7.11 -5.78
CA THR A 80 1.91 -8.43 -6.38
C THR A 80 2.50 -9.41 -5.36
N LEU A 81 3.08 -8.92 -4.26
CA LEU A 81 3.61 -9.75 -3.18
C LEU A 81 2.49 -10.28 -2.29
N LYS A 82 2.47 -11.61 -2.06
CA LYS A 82 1.50 -12.27 -1.17
C LYS A 82 1.42 -11.63 0.23
N GLU A 83 2.54 -11.14 0.74
CA GLU A 83 2.64 -10.47 2.04
C GLU A 83 1.83 -9.16 2.08
N THR A 84 1.85 -8.38 1.00
CA THR A 84 1.05 -7.15 0.90
C THR A 84 -0.44 -7.46 0.67
N GLN A 85 -0.73 -8.52 -0.07
CA GLN A 85 -2.10 -8.99 -0.31
C GLN A 85 -2.78 -9.45 0.97
N GLN A 86 -2.04 -10.06 1.92
CA GLN A 86 -2.58 -10.49 3.21
C GLN A 86 -3.09 -9.30 4.06
N LEU A 87 -2.55 -8.11 3.86
CA LEU A 87 -2.93 -6.89 4.59
C LEU A 87 -4.08 -6.13 3.92
N MET A 88 -4.57 -6.58 2.76
CA MET A 88 -5.62 -5.92 2.01
C MET A 88 -6.87 -6.79 1.88
N LEU A 89 -8.03 -6.14 2.01
CA LEU A 89 -9.30 -6.76 1.65
C LEU A 89 -9.43 -6.73 0.12
N GLN A 90 -9.18 -7.88 -0.52
CA GLN A 90 -9.40 -8.05 -1.94
C GLN A 90 -10.90 -8.28 -2.21
N PHE A 91 -11.63 -7.21 -2.49
CA PHE A 91 -12.99 -7.31 -2.97
C PHE A 91 -12.93 -7.69 -4.45
N LYS A 92 -13.36 -8.91 -4.78
CA LYS A 92 -13.65 -9.28 -6.16
C LYS A 92 -15.02 -8.69 -6.51
N ASP A 93 -15.10 -7.93 -7.60
CA ASP A 93 -16.38 -7.64 -8.22
C ASP A 93 -16.97 -8.98 -8.66
N ALA A 94 -18.00 -9.42 -7.95
CA ALA A 94 -18.70 -10.65 -8.24
C ALA A 94 -19.49 -10.45 -9.53
N THR A 95 -18.83 -10.63 -10.68
CA THR A 95 -19.54 -11.11 -11.86
C THR A 95 -19.81 -12.58 -11.58
N GLU A 96 -20.91 -12.84 -10.88
CA GLU A 96 -21.48 -14.18 -10.74
C GLU A 96 -21.90 -14.64 -12.13
N VAL A 97 -20.95 -15.17 -12.91
CA VAL A 97 -21.31 -16.14 -13.93
C VAL A 97 -21.60 -17.40 -13.15
N GLU A 98 -22.86 -17.57 -12.74
CA GLU A 98 -23.37 -18.84 -12.23
C GLU A 98 -23.11 -19.90 -13.32
N GLU A 99 -22.01 -20.63 -13.20
CA GLU A 99 -21.92 -21.91 -13.90
C GLU A 99 -23.05 -22.79 -13.36
N PRO A 100 -23.86 -23.43 -14.22
CA PRO A 100 -25.01 -24.23 -13.79
C PRO A 100 -24.51 -25.38 -12.93
N LYS A 101 -24.60 -25.21 -11.61
CA LYS A 101 -24.20 -26.22 -10.65
C LYS A 101 -25.17 -27.38 -10.80
N ALA A 102 -24.66 -28.53 -11.25
CA ALA A 102 -25.45 -29.74 -11.37
C ALA A 102 -26.15 -30.02 -10.03
N PRO A 103 -27.43 -30.44 -10.03
CA PRO A 103 -28.16 -30.69 -8.81
C PRO A 103 -27.42 -31.73 -7.99
N VAL A 104 -26.98 -31.33 -6.80
CA VAL A 104 -26.33 -32.24 -5.85
C VAL A 104 -27.44 -33.17 -5.34
N PRO A 105 -27.33 -34.50 -5.52
CA PRO A 105 -28.35 -35.41 -5.03
C PRO A 105 -28.40 -35.33 -3.50
N ASP A 106 -29.60 -35.06 -3.00
CA ASP A 106 -29.87 -34.99 -1.58
C ASP A 106 -29.82 -36.40 -0.99
N ASN A 107 -28.80 -36.65 -0.16
CA ASN A 107 -28.61 -37.90 0.57
C ASN A 107 -29.11 -37.79 2.02
N SER A 108 -29.93 -36.78 2.34
CA SER A 108 -30.53 -36.69 3.66
C SER A 108 -31.64 -37.75 3.84
N LEU A 109 -31.19 -38.89 4.37
CA LEU A 109 -31.95 -39.87 5.15
C LEU A 109 -33.07 -40.65 4.44
N SER A 110 -32.80 -41.92 4.12
CA SER A 110 -33.83 -42.96 4.02
C SER A 110 -34.21 -43.44 5.43
N LEU A 111 -35.38 -43.04 5.94
CA LEU A 111 -35.93 -43.48 7.23
C LEU A 111 -37.03 -44.54 7.05
N PHE A 112 -36.79 -45.55 6.22
CA PHE A 112 -37.53 -46.81 6.24
C PHE A 112 -36.59 -47.97 5.91
#